data_AF-A0A8T4QBG1-F1
#
_entry.id   AF-A0A8T4QBG1-F1
#
_cell.length_a   1.000
_cell.length_b   1.000
_cell.length_c   1.000
_cell.angle_alpha   90.00
_cell.angle_beta   90.00
_cell.angle_gamma   90.00
#
_symmetry.space_group_name_H-M   'P 1'
#
loop_
_entity.id
_entity.type
_entity.pdbx_description
1 polymer ?
#
loop_
_entity_poly.entity_id
_entity_poly.type
_entity_poly.pdbx_seq_one_letter_code
_entity_poly.pdbx_strand_id
1 'polypeptide(L)'
;MVTVYTTGTWDLFHIGHLNILRRSKKLGDKLIVGVSTDELVNSYKENLVIPFVDRAEIIQACKYVDEVISQHKLMDISQLIEINPDIVTIGSDWKDKYLEGLEWFKQQPNKKVVYLDYTGRISSTTIRNKLFGFDMHENLLKPKLFTIGCHESRDMMYNRSPEFSKLYLKLQDGLKELFKTKNDVYILTSSGTGAMECVITNILSKGDEVLVVNGGPFGQRWAEICKCFGIHVKELKVEFGKSIKPTEIEANLAGNIKAVFVTHNETSSCNLTDVKTIGEIVKKSNALFVVDAISSFLGEELEVDNWGIDVVISSSQKALLLPPGLSFISLSEKAWKSTSDLPKYYFDLRKYKSELIRGQTPFTPAISLILQLSRQINKRYSFNSSVVRNSIVNLGYSLVGENPSNYGTAFYANDAPQIIEAFKKEKILVNPSAPPYDKSIIRVAITNAEDAQHFSEILKKITNEMNFKIREKDELPRL
;
A
#
# COMPACT_ATOMS: atom_id res chain seq x y z
N MET A 1 -20.56 57.92 1.19
CA MET A 1 -20.00 56.67 1.70
C MET A 1 -20.63 55.56 0.90
N VAL A 2 -19.85 54.86 0.08
CA VAL A 2 -20.33 53.79 -0.81
C VAL A 2 -20.34 52.48 -0.04
N THR A 3 -21.52 51.86 0.10
CA THR A 3 -21.68 50.58 0.79
C THR A 3 -21.74 49.44 -0.21
N VAL A 4 -20.89 48.44 -0.01
CA VAL A 4 -20.80 47.23 -0.81
C VAL A 4 -21.34 46.05 0.00
N TYR A 5 -22.19 45.23 -0.62
CA TYR A 5 -22.67 43.98 -0.06
C TYR A 5 -22.19 42.79 -0.89
N THR A 6 -21.73 41.74 -0.22
CA THR A 6 -21.48 40.44 -0.84
C THR A 6 -21.95 39.33 0.08
N THR A 7 -22.28 38.18 -0.47
CA THR A 7 -22.80 37.08 0.33
C THR A 7 -22.35 35.73 -0.19
N GLY A 8 -22.31 34.73 0.70
CA GLY A 8 -21.96 33.37 0.32
C GLY A 8 -21.87 32.40 1.49
N THR A 9 -21.55 31.16 1.15
CA THR A 9 -21.34 30.08 2.11
C THR A 9 -20.02 30.21 2.86
N TRP A 10 -18.93 30.68 2.22
CA TRP A 10 -17.60 30.88 2.82
C TRP A 10 -16.91 29.65 3.47
N ASP A 11 -17.44 28.45 3.24
CA ASP A 11 -16.93 27.20 3.81
C ASP A 11 -15.54 26.82 3.26
N LEU A 12 -14.69 26.18 4.08
CA LEU A 12 -13.29 25.89 3.79
C LEU A 12 -12.55 27.12 3.23
N PHE A 13 -12.49 28.19 4.04
CA PHE A 13 -12.00 29.49 3.62
C PHE A 13 -10.61 29.43 2.95
N HIS A 14 -10.50 30.01 1.75
CA HIS A 14 -9.29 29.90 0.92
C HIS A 14 -9.05 31.18 0.11
N ILE A 15 -7.92 31.27 -0.61
CA ILE A 15 -7.51 32.49 -1.34
C ILE A 15 -8.56 33.00 -2.35
N GLY A 16 -9.37 32.11 -2.94
CA GLY A 16 -10.53 32.50 -3.75
C GLY A 16 -11.54 33.39 -3.01
N HIS A 17 -11.95 33.02 -1.78
CA HIS A 17 -12.85 33.83 -0.95
C HIS A 17 -12.21 35.15 -0.54
N LEU A 18 -10.94 35.12 -0.10
CA LEU A 18 -10.19 36.33 0.25
C LEU A 18 -10.10 37.32 -0.92
N ASN A 19 -9.97 36.82 -2.15
CA ASN A 19 -9.94 37.64 -3.35
C ASN A 19 -11.29 38.30 -3.66
N ILE A 20 -12.41 37.63 -3.40
CA ILE A 20 -13.75 38.22 -3.51
C ILE A 20 -13.85 39.39 -2.52
N LEU A 21 -13.60 39.15 -1.24
CA LEU A 21 -13.65 40.19 -0.19
C LEU A 21 -12.75 41.39 -0.53
N ARG A 22 -11.51 41.13 -0.96
CA ARG A 22 -10.55 42.17 -1.35
C ARG A 22 -11.02 43.00 -2.55
N ARG A 23 -11.68 42.38 -3.53
CA ARG A 23 -12.18 43.08 -4.73
C ARG A 23 -13.45 43.85 -4.41
N SER A 24 -14.35 43.29 -3.60
CA SER A 24 -15.56 43.95 -3.13
C SER A 24 -15.24 45.20 -2.32
N LYS A 25 -14.29 45.12 -1.37
CA LYS A 25 -13.85 46.29 -0.57
C LYS A 25 -13.23 47.41 -1.41
N LYS A 26 -12.64 47.11 -2.58
CA LYS A 26 -12.10 48.15 -3.47
C LYS A 26 -13.18 48.98 -4.19
N LEU A 27 -14.44 48.54 -4.16
CA LEU A 27 -15.54 49.20 -4.87
C LEU A 27 -16.27 50.24 -4.01
N GLY A 28 -15.99 50.30 -2.71
CA GLY A 28 -16.63 51.26 -1.82
C GLY A 28 -15.91 51.42 -0.48
N ASP A 29 -16.50 52.22 0.39
CA ASP A 29 -15.93 52.61 1.68
C ASP A 29 -16.22 51.57 2.76
N LYS A 30 -17.36 50.87 2.68
CA LYS A 30 -17.81 49.83 3.62
C LYS A 30 -18.18 48.55 2.88
N LEU A 31 -17.70 47.41 3.36
CA LEU A 31 -18.04 46.08 2.90
C LEU A 31 -18.79 45.33 4.01
N ILE A 32 -20.06 45.06 3.75
CA ILE A 32 -20.91 44.19 4.55
C ILE A 32 -20.92 42.80 3.90
N VAL A 33 -20.70 41.74 4.68
CA VAL A 33 -20.64 40.37 4.20
C VAL A 33 -21.75 39.53 4.82
N GLY A 34 -22.64 39.00 3.98
CA GLY A 34 -23.61 37.99 4.35
C GLY A 34 -22.97 36.62 4.43
N VAL A 35 -23.09 35.96 5.58
CA VAL A 35 -22.67 34.56 5.79
C VAL A 35 -23.92 33.70 5.86
N SER A 36 -24.09 32.82 4.87
CA SER A 36 -25.24 31.91 4.81
C SER A 36 -25.27 31.01 6.06
N THR A 37 -26.41 30.92 6.75
CA THR A 37 -26.55 30.04 7.92
C THR A 37 -26.51 28.57 7.52
N ASP A 38 -26.30 27.69 8.50
CA ASP A 38 -26.21 26.24 8.25
C ASP A 38 -27.52 25.71 7.66
N GLU A 39 -28.67 26.21 8.14
CA GLU A 39 -29.99 25.86 7.61
C GLU A 39 -30.14 26.26 6.15
N LEU A 40 -29.72 27.49 5.81
CA LEU A 40 -29.78 27.97 4.43
C LEU A 40 -28.86 27.16 3.53
N VAL A 41 -27.62 26.89 3.94
CA VAL A 41 -26.66 26.14 3.12
C VAL A 41 -27.16 24.71 2.87
N ASN A 42 -27.66 24.05 3.92
CA ASN A 42 -28.17 22.68 3.83
C ASN A 42 -29.41 22.56 2.94
N SER A 43 -30.12 23.67 2.63
CA SER A 43 -31.27 23.64 1.73
C SER A 43 -30.91 23.49 0.25
N TYR A 44 -29.67 23.78 -0.14
CA TYR A 44 -29.23 23.73 -1.54
C TYR A 44 -27.85 23.11 -1.77
N LYS A 45 -27.12 22.76 -0.70
CA LYS A 45 -25.78 22.20 -0.77
C LYS A 45 -25.58 21.17 0.34
N GLU A 46 -25.22 19.96 -0.05
CA GLU A 46 -24.82 18.90 0.89
C GLU A 46 -23.39 19.09 1.38
N ASN A 47 -23.09 18.58 2.58
CA ASN A 47 -21.75 18.44 3.15
C ASN A 47 -21.05 19.77 3.45
N LEU A 48 -21.67 20.61 4.28
CA LEU A 48 -21.04 21.74 4.94
C LEU A 48 -20.02 21.24 5.98
N VAL A 49 -18.80 21.78 5.98
CA VAL A 49 -17.71 21.31 6.86
C VAL A 49 -17.56 22.18 8.10
N ILE A 50 -17.59 23.51 7.92
CA ILE A 50 -17.39 24.48 9.01
C ILE A 50 -18.75 25.06 9.42
N PRO A 51 -19.14 24.99 10.71
CA PRO A 51 -20.39 25.57 11.21
C PRO A 51 -20.49 27.09 10.98
N PHE A 52 -21.71 27.61 10.98
CA PHE A 52 -22.01 29.03 10.72
C PHE A 52 -21.19 29.98 11.60
N VAL A 53 -21.14 29.71 12.92
CA VAL A 53 -20.49 30.60 13.89
C VAL A 53 -19.02 30.79 13.54
N ASP A 54 -18.30 29.69 13.27
CA ASP A 54 -16.88 29.71 12.92
C ASP A 54 -16.64 30.41 11.57
N ARG A 55 -17.51 30.17 10.57
CA ARG A 55 -17.44 30.86 9.28
C ARG A 55 -17.63 32.36 9.45
N ALA A 56 -18.57 32.79 10.29
CA ALA A 56 -18.82 34.20 10.56
C ALA A 56 -17.61 34.87 11.25
N GLU A 57 -17.01 34.21 12.25
CA GLU A 57 -15.79 34.72 12.92
C GLU A 57 -14.61 34.85 11.96
N ILE A 58 -14.37 33.84 11.11
CA ILE A 58 -13.30 33.88 10.09
C ILE A 58 -13.49 35.08 9.16
N ILE A 59 -14.72 35.32 8.70
CA ILE A 59 -15.04 36.43 7.80
C ILE A 59 -14.91 37.78 8.53
N GLN A 60 -15.37 37.88 9.78
CA GLN A 60 -15.27 39.10 10.59
C GLN A 60 -13.80 39.48 10.88
N ALA A 61 -12.91 38.50 11.00
CA ALA A 61 -11.47 38.70 11.17
C ALA A 61 -10.74 39.13 9.88
N CYS A 62 -11.38 39.03 8.71
CA CYS A 62 -10.76 39.44 7.46
C CYS A 62 -10.68 40.97 7.36
N LYS A 63 -9.45 41.52 7.26
CA LYS A 63 -9.18 42.97 7.21
C LYS A 63 -9.94 43.80 6.15
N TYR A 64 -10.59 43.16 5.18
CA TYR A 64 -11.35 43.83 4.13
C TYR A 64 -12.83 43.98 4.49
N VAL A 65 -13.30 43.29 5.52
CA VAL A 65 -14.69 43.21 5.95
C VAL A 65 -14.90 44.18 7.10
N ASP A 66 -15.91 45.04 6.98
CA ASP A 66 -16.26 45.99 8.05
C ASP A 66 -17.35 45.42 8.94
N GLU A 67 -18.25 44.59 8.39
CA GLU A 67 -19.40 44.04 9.10
C GLU A 67 -19.81 42.69 8.53
N VAL A 68 -20.15 41.75 9.41
CA VAL A 68 -20.72 40.45 9.06
C VAL A 68 -22.16 40.35 9.55
N ILE A 69 -23.03 39.85 8.67
CA ILE A 69 -24.44 39.60 8.98
C ILE A 69 -24.82 38.15 8.61
N SER A 70 -25.81 37.59 9.30
CA SER A 70 -26.37 36.29 8.92
C SER A 70 -27.23 36.40 7.67
N GLN A 71 -27.13 35.42 6.79
CA GLN A 71 -28.00 35.29 5.63
C GLN A 71 -28.87 34.04 5.79
N HIS A 72 -30.19 34.24 5.89
CA HIS A 72 -31.17 33.17 6.03
C HIS A 72 -31.92 32.84 4.73
N LYS A 73 -31.86 33.72 3.72
CA LYS A 73 -32.39 33.50 2.37
C LYS A 73 -31.45 34.11 1.33
N LEU A 74 -31.24 33.41 0.21
CA LEU A 74 -30.38 33.89 -0.89
C LEU A 74 -30.95 35.18 -1.49
N MET A 75 -30.15 36.26 -1.47
CA MET A 75 -30.52 37.59 -1.98
C MET A 75 -31.92 38.03 -1.52
N ASP A 76 -32.18 38.02 -0.21
CA ASP A 76 -33.47 38.44 0.33
C ASP A 76 -33.70 39.95 0.14
N ILE A 77 -34.86 40.32 -0.42
CA ILE A 77 -35.23 41.71 -0.68
C ILE A 77 -35.31 42.50 0.63
N SER A 78 -35.89 41.91 1.68
CA SER A 78 -36.02 42.58 2.98
C SER A 78 -34.66 42.95 3.55
N GLN A 79 -33.70 42.02 3.49
CA GLN A 79 -32.32 42.25 3.90
C GLN A 79 -31.61 43.29 3.01
N LEU A 80 -31.86 43.31 1.70
CA LEU A 80 -31.29 44.33 0.81
C LEU A 80 -31.85 45.73 1.08
N ILE A 81 -33.13 45.85 1.45
CA ILE A 81 -33.75 47.11 1.87
C ILE A 81 -33.12 47.60 3.18
N GLU A 82 -32.93 46.71 4.15
CA GLU A 82 -32.34 47.03 5.45
C GLU A 82 -30.87 47.48 5.32
N ILE A 83 -30.06 46.72 4.60
CA ILE A 83 -28.64 47.04 4.35
C ILE A 83 -28.52 48.30 3.48
N ASN A 84 -29.45 48.49 2.53
CA ASN A 84 -29.45 49.53 1.51
C ASN A 84 -28.09 49.71 0.80
N PRO A 85 -27.43 48.65 0.30
CA PRO A 85 -26.10 48.77 -0.29
C PRO A 85 -26.15 49.53 -1.60
N ASP A 86 -25.11 50.26 -1.97
CA ASP A 86 -24.98 50.91 -3.28
C ASP A 86 -24.53 49.91 -4.35
N ILE A 87 -23.71 48.93 -3.93
CA ILE A 87 -23.13 47.92 -4.82
C ILE A 87 -23.36 46.53 -4.24
N VAL A 88 -23.88 45.60 -5.04
CA VAL A 88 -23.85 44.17 -4.74
C VAL A 88 -22.78 43.51 -5.58
N THR A 89 -21.92 42.71 -4.93
CA THR A 89 -20.93 41.88 -5.63
C THR A 89 -21.22 40.40 -5.48
N ILE A 90 -21.14 39.67 -6.59
CA ILE A 90 -21.39 38.23 -6.66
C ILE A 90 -20.41 37.57 -7.64
N GLY A 91 -20.16 36.27 -7.47
CA GLY A 91 -19.31 35.51 -8.39
C GLY A 91 -19.89 35.49 -9.81
N SER A 92 -19.02 35.48 -10.83
CA SER A 92 -19.44 35.46 -12.24
C SER A 92 -20.19 34.17 -12.64
N ASP A 93 -20.11 33.11 -11.84
CA ASP A 93 -20.88 31.86 -11.95
C ASP A 93 -22.39 32.05 -11.67
N TRP A 94 -22.81 33.23 -11.20
CA TRP A 94 -24.20 33.61 -10.99
C TRP A 94 -24.74 34.56 -12.05
N LYS A 95 -23.96 34.90 -13.08
CA LYS A 95 -24.37 35.87 -14.11
C LYS A 95 -25.65 35.48 -14.84
N ASP A 96 -25.83 34.18 -15.09
CA ASP A 96 -26.96 33.64 -15.85
C ASP A 96 -28.02 32.95 -14.96
N LYS A 97 -27.91 33.10 -13.64
CA LYS A 97 -28.85 32.50 -12.67
C LYS A 97 -29.86 33.53 -12.20
N TYR A 98 -31.14 33.15 -12.18
CA TYR A 98 -32.19 34.01 -11.65
C TYR A 98 -32.16 34.04 -10.12
N LEU A 99 -32.09 35.24 -9.55
CA LEU A 99 -32.22 35.50 -8.12
C LEU A 99 -33.15 36.69 -7.93
N GLU A 100 -34.33 36.44 -7.35
CA GLU A 100 -35.41 37.42 -7.17
C GLU A 100 -34.90 38.77 -6.64
N GLY A 101 -34.18 38.79 -5.51
CA GLY A 101 -33.68 40.04 -4.95
C GLY A 101 -32.55 40.69 -5.73
N LEU A 102 -31.78 39.93 -6.52
CA LEU A 102 -30.75 40.51 -7.39
C LEU A 102 -31.40 41.23 -8.58
N GLU A 103 -32.46 40.66 -9.15
CA GLU A 103 -33.24 41.31 -10.22
C GLU A 103 -33.99 42.52 -9.71
N TRP A 104 -34.61 42.43 -8.53
CA TRP A 104 -35.20 43.58 -7.85
C TRP A 104 -34.18 44.70 -7.61
N PHE A 105 -32.96 44.35 -7.16
CA PHE A 105 -31.90 45.32 -6.89
C PHE A 105 -31.40 46.04 -8.16
N LYS A 106 -31.33 45.34 -9.30
CA LYS A 106 -30.96 45.94 -10.60
C LYS A 106 -31.95 47.00 -11.08
N GLN A 107 -33.20 46.94 -10.65
CA GLN A 107 -34.26 47.90 -11.02
C GLN A 107 -34.22 49.17 -10.14
N GLN A 108 -33.46 49.17 -9.05
CA GLN A 108 -33.41 50.30 -8.13
C GLN A 108 -32.51 51.43 -8.68
N PRO A 109 -32.92 52.71 -8.52
CA PRO A 109 -32.14 53.84 -9.00
C PRO A 109 -30.79 53.93 -8.26
N ASN A 110 -29.73 54.23 -9.00
CA ASN A 110 -28.37 54.42 -8.47
C ASN A 110 -27.74 53.19 -7.77
N LYS A 111 -28.25 51.98 -8.04
CA LYS A 111 -27.70 50.72 -7.52
C LYS A 111 -26.93 49.96 -8.59
N LYS A 112 -25.88 49.22 -8.22
CA LYS A 112 -25.02 48.50 -9.17
C LYS A 112 -24.75 47.05 -8.75
N VAL A 113 -24.87 46.12 -9.69
CA VAL A 113 -24.39 44.74 -9.52
C VAL A 113 -23.04 44.58 -10.23
N VAL A 114 -22.06 44.01 -9.54
CA VAL A 114 -20.72 43.72 -10.07
C VAL A 114 -20.43 42.23 -9.97
N TYR A 115 -20.13 41.60 -11.11
CA TYR A 115 -19.74 40.20 -11.18
C TYR A 115 -18.22 40.08 -11.06
N LEU A 116 -17.74 39.21 -10.18
CA LEU A 116 -16.32 39.02 -9.91
C LEU A 116 -15.83 37.67 -10.45
N ASP A 117 -14.75 37.71 -11.22
CA ASP A 117 -14.17 36.51 -11.80
C ASP A 117 -13.58 35.55 -10.78
N TYR A 118 -13.80 34.26 -11.02
CA TYR A 118 -13.34 33.20 -10.14
C TYR A 118 -11.80 33.11 -10.13
N THR A 119 -11.22 32.81 -8.96
CA THR A 119 -9.78 32.51 -8.86
C THR A 119 -9.56 31.04 -9.25
N GLY A 120 -9.26 30.77 -10.52
CA GLY A 120 -9.27 29.42 -11.12
C GLY A 120 -8.33 28.35 -10.53
N ARG A 121 -7.48 28.68 -9.54
CA ARG A 121 -6.57 27.69 -8.92
C ARG A 121 -7.20 26.87 -7.79
N ILE A 122 -8.28 27.32 -7.15
CA ILE A 122 -8.83 26.65 -5.95
C ILE A 122 -10.33 26.92 -5.74
N SER A 123 -11.07 25.92 -5.24
CA SER A 123 -12.47 26.06 -4.79
C SER A 123 -12.77 25.17 -3.60
N SER A 124 -13.78 25.50 -2.78
CA SER A 124 -14.24 24.63 -1.69
C SER A 124 -14.67 23.25 -2.22
N THR A 125 -15.17 23.15 -3.45
CA THR A 125 -15.44 21.85 -4.08
C THR A 125 -14.15 21.09 -4.41
N THR A 126 -13.14 21.76 -4.96
CA THR A 126 -11.82 21.13 -5.22
C THR A 126 -11.13 20.72 -3.92
N ILE A 127 -11.22 21.52 -2.86
CA ILE A 127 -10.68 21.19 -1.54
C ILE A 127 -11.43 20.00 -0.97
N ARG A 128 -12.77 20.01 -0.98
CA ARG A 128 -13.58 18.85 -0.54
C ARG A 128 -13.26 17.60 -1.34
N ASN A 129 -13.13 17.68 -2.66
CA ASN A 129 -12.76 16.51 -3.45
C ASN A 129 -11.36 15.99 -3.11
N LYS A 130 -10.44 16.85 -2.65
CA LYS A 130 -9.12 16.41 -2.18
C LYS A 130 -9.12 15.86 -0.76
N LEU A 131 -9.94 16.41 0.12
CA LEU A 131 -10.01 16.04 1.54
C LEU A 131 -10.96 14.85 1.79
N PHE A 132 -12.09 14.82 1.08
CA PHE A 132 -13.23 13.92 1.27
C PHE A 132 -13.65 13.20 -0.02
N GLY A 133 -13.08 13.54 -1.19
CA GLY A 133 -13.44 12.95 -2.48
C GLY A 133 -12.90 11.54 -2.71
N PHE A 134 -12.96 10.72 -1.67
CA PHE A 134 -13.11 9.29 -1.76
C PHE A 134 -14.36 8.93 -0.97
N ASP A 135 -15.54 9.18 -1.53
CA ASP A 135 -16.62 8.21 -1.42
C ASP A 135 -17.77 8.41 -2.42
N MET A 136 -18.29 7.26 -2.88
CA MET A 136 -19.63 7.04 -3.45
C MET A 136 -19.91 7.49 -4.90
N HIS A 137 -19.04 7.12 -5.86
CA HIS A 137 -19.52 6.77 -7.20
C HIS A 137 -18.85 5.48 -7.68
N GLU A 138 -19.68 4.45 -7.77
CA GLU A 138 -19.39 3.06 -8.12
C GLU A 138 -18.87 2.86 -9.55
N ASN A 139 -18.59 3.91 -10.33
CA ASN A 139 -18.13 3.77 -11.72
C ASN A 139 -17.39 5.02 -12.18
N LEU A 140 -16.10 5.14 -11.85
CA LEU A 140 -15.02 5.62 -12.73
C LEU A 140 -13.78 5.94 -11.91
N LEU A 141 -12.98 4.90 -11.69
CA LEU A 141 -11.51 4.82 -11.78
C LEU A 141 -11.12 3.59 -10.97
N LYS A 142 -11.30 2.40 -11.55
CA LYS A 142 -10.50 1.24 -11.14
C LYS A 142 -9.03 1.68 -11.28
N PRO A 143 -8.27 1.85 -10.19
CA PRO A 143 -6.84 1.80 -10.31
C PRO A 143 -6.54 0.34 -10.62
N LYS A 144 -6.37 0.03 -11.91
CA LYS A 144 -5.67 -1.19 -12.30
C LYS A 144 -4.31 -1.13 -11.58
N LEU A 145 -4.07 -2.12 -10.73
CA LEU A 145 -3.04 -2.19 -9.68
C LEU A 145 -3.18 -1.27 -8.45
N PHE A 146 -3.63 -1.90 -7.36
CA PHE A 146 -3.20 -1.75 -5.96
C PHE A 146 -2.83 -0.35 -5.47
N THR A 147 -3.79 0.32 -4.85
CA THR A 147 -3.49 1.39 -3.89
C THR A 147 -2.96 0.75 -2.61
N ILE A 148 -1.64 0.69 -2.49
CA ILE A 148 -0.94 0.33 -1.25
C ILE A 148 -1.31 1.33 -0.15
N GLY A 149 -2.03 0.85 0.88
CA GLY A 149 -1.94 1.34 2.27
C GLY A 149 -1.94 2.84 2.56
N CYS A 150 -2.74 3.66 1.86
CA CYS A 150 -2.97 5.06 2.25
C CYS A 150 -4.41 5.26 2.76
N HIS A 151 -4.77 4.61 3.86
CA HIS A 151 -6.00 4.92 4.59
C HIS A 151 -5.69 5.36 6.02
N GLU A 152 -5.96 6.66 6.25
CA GLU A 152 -6.16 7.38 7.52
C GLU A 152 -4.93 7.92 8.25
N SER A 153 -4.73 9.23 8.11
CA SER A 153 -4.12 10.08 9.15
C SER A 153 -5.06 10.18 10.35
N ARG A 154 -5.08 9.14 11.21
CA ARG A 154 -5.47 9.32 12.62
C ARG A 154 -4.32 9.99 13.35
N ASP A 155 -4.60 10.63 14.49
CA ASP A 155 -3.56 10.95 15.45
C ASP A 155 -2.72 9.70 15.70
N MET A 156 -1.40 9.81 15.50
CA MET A 156 -0.52 8.66 15.63
C MET A 156 -0.58 8.16 17.07
N MET A 157 -1.01 6.91 17.24
CA MET A 157 -0.97 6.22 18.53
C MET A 157 0.45 6.24 19.08
N TYR A 158 0.63 6.71 20.31
CA TYR A 158 1.93 6.65 20.96
C TYR A 158 2.29 5.20 21.27
N ASN A 159 3.42 4.70 20.76
CA ASN A 159 3.76 3.26 20.81
C ASN A 159 3.96 2.70 22.23
N ARG A 160 4.26 3.54 23.23
CA ARG A 160 4.42 3.09 24.62
C ARG A 160 3.12 3.15 25.43
N SER A 161 1.98 3.41 24.80
CA SER A 161 0.69 3.48 25.49
C SER A 161 0.09 2.08 25.74
N PRO A 162 -0.78 1.92 26.75
CA PRO A 162 -1.50 0.67 27.00
C PRO A 162 -2.36 0.20 25.81
N GLU A 163 -2.90 1.14 25.02
CA GLU A 163 -3.70 0.85 23.84
C GLU A 163 -2.88 0.19 22.74
N PHE A 164 -1.64 0.66 22.52
CA PHE A 164 -0.72 0.01 21.59
C PHE A 164 -0.37 -1.40 22.07
N SER A 165 -0.09 -1.57 23.36
CA SER A 165 0.17 -2.88 23.95
C SER A 165 -0.96 -3.88 23.71
N LYS A 166 -2.21 -3.46 23.94
CA LYS A 166 -3.39 -4.30 23.69
C LYS A 166 -3.56 -4.65 22.21
N LEU A 167 -3.34 -3.68 21.32
CA LEU A 167 -3.38 -3.90 19.87
C LEU A 167 -2.33 -4.91 19.42
N TYR A 168 -1.09 -4.75 19.90
CA TYR A 168 0.04 -5.58 19.52
C TYR A 168 -0.12 -7.03 19.99
N LEU A 169 -0.66 -7.25 21.19
CA LEU A 169 -1.00 -8.60 21.67
C LEU A 169 -2.10 -9.23 20.82
N LYS A 170 -3.16 -8.49 20.47
CA LYS A 170 -4.20 -9.00 19.56
C LYS A 170 -3.65 -9.36 18.18
N LEU A 171 -2.68 -8.59 17.69
CA LEU A 171 -1.98 -8.89 16.43
C LEU A 171 -1.22 -10.22 16.49
N GLN A 172 -0.66 -10.60 17.65
CA GLN A 172 0.01 -11.89 17.80
C GLN A 172 -0.93 -13.05 17.53
N ASP A 173 -2.14 -13.03 18.06
CA ASP A 173 -3.10 -14.11 17.89
C ASP A 173 -3.43 -14.32 16.40
N GLY A 174 -3.69 -13.23 15.68
CA GLY A 174 -3.93 -13.28 14.23
C GLY A 174 -2.71 -13.74 13.44
N LEU A 175 -1.49 -13.33 13.83
CA LEU A 175 -0.27 -13.76 13.15
C LEU A 175 -0.03 -15.26 13.37
N LYS A 176 -0.22 -15.76 14.59
CA LYS A 176 -0.11 -17.19 14.93
C LYS A 176 -1.06 -18.04 14.09
N GLU A 177 -2.32 -17.60 13.95
CA GLU A 177 -3.30 -18.25 13.09
C GLU A 177 -2.84 -18.28 11.63
N LEU A 178 -2.41 -17.13 11.08
CA LEU A 178 -2.00 -17.01 9.68
C LEU A 178 -0.75 -17.85 9.35
N PHE A 179 0.21 -17.91 10.26
CA PHE A 179 1.41 -18.75 10.13
C PHE A 179 1.14 -20.22 10.47
N LYS A 180 -0.04 -20.55 11.00
CA LYS A 180 -0.37 -21.89 11.50
C LYS A 180 0.68 -22.42 12.47
N THR A 181 0.99 -21.58 13.47
CA THR A 181 2.01 -21.85 14.49
C THR A 181 1.52 -21.49 15.88
N LYS A 182 1.97 -22.23 16.88
CA LYS A 182 1.78 -21.91 18.31
C LYS A 182 2.85 -20.94 18.83
N ASN A 183 3.94 -20.75 18.09
CA ASN A 183 5.04 -19.87 18.47
C ASN A 183 4.67 -18.39 18.29
N ASP A 184 5.31 -17.51 19.06
CA ASP A 184 5.17 -16.06 18.87
C ASP A 184 5.74 -15.61 17.51
N VAL A 185 5.13 -14.57 16.92
CA VAL A 185 5.54 -14.00 15.63
C VAL A 185 6.06 -12.59 15.84
N TYR A 186 7.37 -12.40 15.74
CA TYR A 186 8.04 -11.12 15.97
C TYR A 186 7.92 -10.22 14.76
N ILE A 187 7.44 -8.99 14.99
CA ILE A 187 7.31 -7.95 13.96
C ILE A 187 8.56 -7.05 14.01
N LEU A 188 9.32 -7.03 12.94
CA LEU A 188 10.46 -6.14 12.75
C LEU A 188 10.05 -4.96 11.88
N THR A 189 10.55 -3.76 12.20
CA THR A 189 10.47 -2.61 11.28
C THR A 189 11.66 -2.66 10.32
N SER A 190 11.53 -3.49 9.30
CA SER A 190 12.52 -3.72 8.24
C SER A 190 11.89 -4.38 7.01
N SER A 191 12.64 -4.47 5.91
CA SER A 191 12.25 -5.30 4.77
C SER A 191 12.44 -6.80 5.07
N GLY A 192 12.00 -7.66 4.15
CA GLY A 192 12.23 -9.11 4.26
C GLY A 192 13.71 -9.50 4.36
N THR A 193 14.62 -8.80 3.68
CA THR A 193 16.07 -9.02 3.82
C THR A 193 16.57 -8.74 5.24
N GLY A 194 15.99 -7.75 5.92
CA GLY A 194 16.31 -7.49 7.33
C GLY A 194 15.91 -8.67 8.23
N ALA A 195 14.82 -9.38 7.91
CA ALA A 195 14.47 -10.61 8.61
C ALA A 195 15.46 -11.75 8.31
N MET A 196 15.95 -11.89 7.08
CA MET A 196 16.98 -12.89 6.73
C MET A 196 18.25 -12.71 7.58
N GLU A 197 18.77 -11.48 7.65
CA GLU A 197 19.92 -11.15 8.49
C GLU A 197 19.63 -11.36 9.98
N CYS A 198 18.46 -10.95 10.45
CA CYS A 198 18.03 -11.15 11.83
C CYS A 198 18.04 -12.64 12.21
N VAL A 199 17.56 -13.54 11.34
CA VAL A 199 17.60 -14.98 11.60
C VAL A 199 19.06 -15.46 11.75
N ILE A 200 19.92 -15.19 10.76
CA ILE A 200 21.33 -15.61 10.77
C ILE A 200 22.03 -15.14 12.04
N THR A 201 21.91 -13.84 12.33
CA THR A 201 22.57 -13.24 13.48
C THR A 201 22.03 -13.76 14.81
N ASN A 202 20.88 -14.44 14.90
CA ASN A 202 20.36 -14.93 16.18
C ASN A 202 20.55 -16.43 16.42
N ILE A 203 20.68 -17.24 15.36
CA ILE A 203 20.69 -18.70 15.48
C ILE A 203 22.03 -19.36 15.12
N LEU A 204 22.97 -18.61 14.53
CA LEU A 204 24.27 -19.11 14.07
C LEU A 204 25.43 -18.40 14.77
N SER A 205 26.55 -19.08 14.92
CA SER A 205 27.84 -18.53 15.36
C SER A 205 28.87 -18.57 14.23
N LYS A 206 29.89 -17.73 14.30
CA LYS A 206 30.97 -17.71 13.30
C LYS A 206 31.58 -19.11 13.14
N GLY A 207 31.76 -19.55 11.90
CA GLY A 207 32.29 -20.87 11.57
C GLY A 207 31.27 -22.02 11.58
N ASP A 208 30.02 -21.77 12.01
CA ASP A 208 28.94 -22.75 11.81
C ASP A 208 28.80 -23.10 10.33
N GLU A 209 28.46 -24.36 10.05
CA GLU A 209 28.23 -24.85 8.69
C GLU A 209 26.73 -24.94 8.39
N VAL A 210 26.31 -24.44 7.24
CA VAL A 210 24.90 -24.40 6.83
C VAL A 210 24.70 -24.87 5.40
N LEU A 211 23.53 -25.45 5.14
CA LEU A 211 23.09 -25.83 3.81
C LEU A 211 22.16 -24.74 3.27
N VAL A 212 22.46 -24.19 2.09
CA VAL A 212 21.61 -23.16 1.45
C VAL A 212 21.16 -23.65 0.08
N VAL A 213 19.85 -23.75 -0.12
CA VAL A 213 19.27 -24.02 -1.44
C VAL A 213 19.28 -22.73 -2.26
N ASN A 214 20.01 -22.74 -3.38
CA ASN A 214 20.10 -21.61 -4.29
C ASN A 214 19.48 -21.95 -5.66
N GLY A 215 18.19 -21.63 -5.82
CA GLY A 215 17.50 -21.68 -7.12
C GLY A 215 17.33 -20.32 -7.81
N GLY A 216 17.94 -19.26 -7.26
CA GLY A 216 17.75 -17.90 -7.75
C GLY A 216 18.22 -16.83 -6.75
N PRO A 217 17.91 -15.55 -7.03
CA PRO A 217 18.44 -14.41 -6.27
C PRO A 217 18.12 -14.41 -4.77
N PHE A 218 17.02 -15.03 -4.31
CA PHE A 218 16.69 -15.06 -2.89
C PHE A 218 17.47 -16.17 -2.16
N GLY A 219 17.64 -17.34 -2.78
CA GLY A 219 18.54 -18.38 -2.27
C GLY A 219 20.00 -17.94 -2.24
N GLN A 220 20.46 -17.26 -3.29
CA GLN A 220 21.80 -16.64 -3.33
C GLN A 220 21.98 -15.64 -2.18
N ARG A 221 20.95 -14.83 -1.87
CA ARG A 221 21.03 -13.84 -0.79
C ARG A 221 21.25 -14.48 0.58
N TRP A 222 20.66 -15.64 0.87
CA TRP A 222 20.96 -16.39 2.10
C TRP A 222 22.45 -16.72 2.19
N ALA A 223 23.04 -17.23 1.09
CA ALA A 223 24.46 -17.56 1.04
C ALA A 223 25.35 -16.32 1.21
N GLU A 224 25.00 -15.18 0.60
CA GLU A 224 25.72 -13.92 0.72
C GLU A 224 25.72 -13.39 2.16
N ILE A 225 24.55 -13.33 2.80
CA ILE A 225 24.45 -12.85 4.19
C ILE A 225 25.22 -13.79 5.12
N CYS A 226 25.08 -15.11 4.98
CA CYS A 226 25.86 -16.09 5.76
C CYS A 226 27.37 -15.85 5.63
N LYS A 227 27.88 -15.66 4.40
CA LYS A 227 29.30 -15.37 4.15
C LYS A 227 29.74 -14.04 4.78
N CYS A 228 28.91 -13.00 4.75
CA CYS A 228 29.19 -11.71 5.40
C CYS A 228 29.42 -11.86 6.92
N PHE A 229 28.77 -12.82 7.57
CA PHE A 229 28.92 -13.09 9.01
C PHE A 229 29.92 -14.22 9.33
N GLY A 230 30.68 -14.70 8.34
CA GLY A 230 31.70 -15.73 8.54
C GLY A 230 31.12 -17.13 8.80
N ILE A 231 29.93 -17.41 8.28
CA ILE A 231 29.32 -18.74 8.29
C ILE A 231 29.83 -19.54 7.09
N HIS A 232 30.13 -20.82 7.28
CA HIS A 232 30.51 -21.72 6.20
C HIS A 232 29.26 -22.19 5.45
N VAL A 233 29.18 -21.85 4.16
CA VAL A 233 28.00 -22.14 3.34
C VAL A 233 28.29 -23.30 2.40
N LYS A 234 27.57 -24.40 2.57
CA LYS A 234 27.41 -25.45 1.56
C LYS A 234 26.20 -25.11 0.69
N GLU A 235 26.48 -24.64 -0.52
CA GLU A 235 25.46 -24.15 -1.44
C GLU A 235 24.97 -25.27 -2.37
N LEU A 236 23.67 -25.56 -2.35
CA LEU A 236 23.02 -26.47 -3.29
C LEU A 236 22.44 -25.65 -4.44
N LYS A 237 23.21 -25.55 -5.54
CA LYS A 237 22.76 -24.85 -6.73
C LYS A 237 21.68 -25.64 -7.45
N VAL A 238 20.59 -24.97 -7.77
CA VAL A 238 19.47 -25.49 -8.54
C VAL A 238 19.37 -24.67 -9.82
N GLU A 239 19.14 -25.34 -10.93
CA GLU A 239 18.91 -24.67 -12.22
C GLU A 239 17.71 -23.71 -12.11
N PHE A 240 17.83 -22.52 -12.71
CA PHE A 240 16.80 -21.51 -12.63
C PHE A 240 15.46 -22.01 -13.20
N GLY A 241 14.39 -21.90 -12.41
CA GLY A 241 13.07 -22.43 -12.77
C GLY A 241 12.84 -23.89 -12.37
N LYS A 242 13.82 -24.57 -11.77
CA LYS A 242 13.65 -25.90 -11.17
C LYS A 242 13.58 -25.82 -9.65
N SER A 243 13.04 -26.88 -9.03
CA SER A 243 13.04 -27.07 -7.58
C SER A 243 14.15 -28.04 -7.17
N ILE A 244 14.70 -27.83 -5.98
CA ILE A 244 15.53 -28.84 -5.33
C ILE A 244 14.69 -30.11 -5.10
N LYS A 245 15.27 -31.28 -5.32
CA LYS A 245 14.66 -32.56 -4.92
C LYS A 245 14.92 -32.79 -3.43
N PRO A 246 13.93 -33.20 -2.62
CA PRO A 246 14.15 -33.45 -1.19
C PRO A 246 15.29 -34.46 -0.91
N THR A 247 15.52 -35.43 -1.79
CA THR A 247 16.64 -36.40 -1.69
C THR A 247 18.01 -35.74 -1.76
N GLU A 248 18.16 -34.61 -2.46
CA GLU A 248 19.41 -33.84 -2.49
C GLU A 248 19.70 -33.17 -1.14
N ILE A 249 18.65 -32.78 -0.40
CA ILE A 249 18.81 -32.30 0.98
C ILE A 249 19.29 -33.44 1.86
N GLU A 250 18.62 -34.59 1.82
CA GLU A 250 18.97 -35.77 2.61
C GLU A 250 20.42 -36.20 2.40
N ALA A 251 20.87 -36.29 1.14
CA ALA A 251 22.24 -36.65 0.79
C ALA A 251 23.29 -35.65 1.31
N ASN A 252 22.91 -34.39 1.52
CA ASN A 252 23.81 -33.31 1.93
C ASN A 252 23.66 -32.87 3.39
N LEU A 253 22.71 -33.46 4.13
CA LEU A 253 22.42 -33.18 5.53
C LEU A 253 23.32 -33.95 6.51
N ALA A 254 24.27 -34.74 6.01
CA ALA A 254 25.25 -35.44 6.83
C ALA A 254 26.26 -34.45 7.46
N GLY A 255 26.80 -34.83 8.63
CA GLY A 255 27.79 -34.02 9.35
C GLY A 255 27.17 -33.05 10.35
N ASN A 256 27.86 -31.94 10.62
CA ASN A 256 27.48 -30.97 11.64
C ASN A 256 26.78 -29.73 11.03
N ILE A 257 25.82 -29.96 10.14
CA ILE A 257 25.02 -28.88 9.55
C ILE A 257 24.15 -28.25 10.64
N LYS A 258 24.36 -26.96 10.90
CA LYS A 258 23.64 -26.19 11.92
C LYS A 258 22.22 -25.81 11.47
N ALA A 259 22.07 -25.46 10.20
CA ALA A 259 20.79 -25.03 9.63
C ALA A 259 20.69 -25.33 8.12
N VAL A 260 19.46 -25.53 7.66
CA VAL A 260 19.08 -25.68 6.25
C VAL A 260 18.19 -24.51 5.86
N PHE A 261 18.61 -23.71 4.89
CA PHE A 261 17.89 -22.55 4.39
C PHE A 261 17.20 -22.85 3.05
N VAL A 262 15.90 -22.62 2.99
CA VAL A 262 15.07 -22.83 1.80
C VAL A 262 14.18 -21.61 1.53
N THR A 263 14.13 -21.19 0.27
CA THR A 263 13.12 -20.23 -0.21
C THR A 263 11.90 -21.00 -0.67
N HIS A 264 10.76 -20.79 -0.01
CA HIS A 264 9.54 -21.53 -0.32
C HIS A 264 9.03 -21.21 -1.74
N ASN A 265 9.05 -19.93 -2.15
CA ASN A 265 8.75 -19.52 -3.52
C ASN A 265 9.87 -18.61 -4.05
N GLU A 266 10.67 -19.14 -4.98
CA GLU A 266 11.71 -18.36 -5.67
C GLU A 266 11.04 -17.37 -6.62
N THR A 267 10.78 -16.16 -6.11
CA THR A 267 9.92 -15.16 -6.78
C THR A 267 10.47 -14.69 -8.13
N SER A 268 11.76 -14.90 -8.44
CA SER A 268 12.30 -14.57 -9.76
C SER A 268 11.85 -15.57 -10.84
N SER A 269 11.60 -16.82 -10.47
CA SER A 269 11.14 -17.88 -11.38
C SER A 269 9.69 -18.30 -11.12
N CYS A 270 9.09 -17.79 -10.03
CA CYS A 270 7.79 -18.22 -9.51
C CYS A 270 7.71 -19.73 -9.29
N ASN A 271 8.84 -20.34 -8.88
CA ASN A 271 8.96 -21.76 -8.66
C ASN A 271 8.83 -22.08 -7.15
N LEU A 272 7.93 -23.00 -6.83
CA LEU A 272 7.63 -23.45 -5.48
C LEU A 272 8.53 -24.63 -5.09
N THR A 273 9.12 -24.55 -3.91
CA THR A 273 9.92 -25.62 -3.31
C THR A 273 9.05 -26.50 -2.40
N ASP A 274 9.24 -27.81 -2.44
CA ASP A 274 8.54 -28.77 -1.56
C ASP A 274 9.05 -28.70 -0.11
N VAL A 275 8.66 -27.63 0.60
CA VAL A 275 9.03 -27.37 1.99
C VAL A 275 8.50 -28.44 2.93
N LYS A 276 7.33 -29.02 2.66
CA LYS A 276 6.72 -30.05 3.50
C LYS A 276 7.60 -31.29 3.59
N THR A 277 7.98 -31.87 2.44
CA THR A 277 8.83 -33.07 2.42
C THR A 277 10.23 -32.78 2.95
N ILE A 278 10.80 -31.61 2.64
CA ILE A 278 12.10 -31.20 3.20
C ILE A 278 12.03 -31.10 4.73
N GLY A 279 10.95 -30.55 5.27
CA GLY A 279 10.74 -30.47 6.71
C GLY A 279 10.72 -31.83 7.40
N GLU A 280 10.06 -32.83 6.80
CA GLU A 280 10.07 -34.22 7.30
C GLU A 280 11.47 -34.84 7.33
N ILE A 281 12.34 -34.47 6.38
CA ILE A 281 13.75 -34.91 6.32
C ILE A 281 14.56 -34.18 7.40
N VAL A 282 14.51 -32.84 7.43
CA VAL A 282 15.34 -32.03 8.33
C VAL A 282 14.99 -32.28 9.80
N LYS A 283 13.71 -32.54 10.10
CA LYS A 283 13.22 -32.89 11.45
C LYS A 283 13.88 -34.13 12.04
N LYS A 284 14.41 -35.04 11.22
CA LYS A 284 15.16 -36.23 11.67
C LYS A 284 16.60 -35.90 12.11
N SER A 285 17.04 -34.66 11.92
CA SER A 285 18.38 -34.17 12.23
C SER A 285 18.37 -33.10 13.33
N ASN A 286 19.57 -32.73 13.80
CA ASN A 286 19.74 -31.61 14.73
C ASN A 286 19.74 -30.24 14.04
N ALA A 287 19.84 -30.18 12.71
CA ALA A 287 19.86 -28.93 11.96
C ALA A 287 18.53 -28.17 12.11
N LEU A 288 18.59 -26.83 12.18
CA LEU A 288 17.40 -25.99 12.13
C LEU A 288 16.85 -25.88 10.71
N PHE A 289 15.53 -26.04 10.54
CA PHE A 289 14.89 -25.80 9.25
C PHE A 289 14.42 -24.34 9.14
N VAL A 290 15.06 -23.57 8.25
CA VAL A 290 14.79 -22.14 8.04
C VAL A 290 14.13 -21.92 6.67
N VAL A 291 12.93 -21.33 6.68
CA VAL A 291 12.13 -21.11 5.48
C VAL A 291 11.86 -19.63 5.24
N ASP A 292 12.29 -19.14 4.08
CA ASP A 292 11.84 -17.86 3.52
C ASP A 292 10.48 -18.04 2.84
N ALA A 293 9.44 -17.51 3.49
CA ALA A 293 8.07 -17.47 3.00
C ALA A 293 7.62 -16.05 2.61
N ILE A 294 8.55 -15.12 2.32
CA ILE A 294 8.24 -13.72 1.98
C ILE A 294 7.19 -13.62 0.87
N SER A 295 7.33 -14.39 -0.19
CA SER A 295 6.45 -14.35 -1.37
C SER A 295 5.39 -15.44 -1.39
N SER A 296 5.49 -16.47 -0.54
CA SER A 296 4.51 -17.57 -0.47
C SER A 296 3.52 -17.44 0.67
N PHE A 297 3.85 -16.70 1.75
CA PHE A 297 2.94 -16.49 2.87
C PHE A 297 1.59 -15.96 2.40
N LEU A 298 0.49 -16.57 2.84
CA LEU A 298 -0.91 -16.36 2.40
C LEU A 298 -1.21 -16.63 0.91
N GLY A 299 -0.19 -16.77 0.06
CA GLY A 299 -0.34 -17.14 -1.36
C GLY A 299 -0.24 -18.64 -1.61
N GLU A 300 0.36 -19.38 -0.69
CA GLU A 300 0.54 -20.83 -0.72
C GLU A 300 0.12 -21.44 0.62
N GLU A 301 -0.09 -22.76 0.61
CA GLU A 301 -0.19 -23.52 1.85
C GLU A 301 1.11 -23.39 2.64
N LEU A 302 1.01 -23.07 3.93
CA LEU A 302 2.15 -22.98 4.83
C LEU A 302 1.69 -23.41 6.23
N GLU A 303 2.19 -24.56 6.68
CA GLU A 303 1.83 -25.18 7.96
C GLU A 303 3.08 -25.28 8.85
N VAL A 304 3.47 -24.17 9.48
CA VAL A 304 4.78 -24.02 10.15
C VAL A 304 5.06 -25.13 11.15
N ASP A 305 4.15 -25.37 12.09
CA ASP A 305 4.37 -26.38 13.13
C ASP A 305 4.29 -27.80 12.56
N ASN A 306 3.31 -28.07 11.69
CA ASN A 306 3.06 -29.42 11.17
C ASN A 306 4.18 -29.87 10.21
N TRP A 307 4.78 -28.94 9.45
CA TRP A 307 5.90 -29.23 8.56
C TRP A 307 7.26 -29.21 9.26
N GLY A 308 7.29 -28.95 10.57
CA GLY A 308 8.54 -28.94 11.34
C GLY A 308 9.48 -27.80 10.96
N ILE A 309 8.93 -26.65 10.56
CA ILE A 309 9.72 -25.45 10.26
C ILE A 309 10.18 -24.83 11.59
N ASP A 310 11.49 -24.74 11.79
CA ASP A 310 12.08 -24.19 13.01
C ASP A 310 12.09 -22.66 12.99
N VAL A 311 12.32 -22.06 11.82
CA VAL A 311 12.26 -20.60 11.64
C VAL A 311 11.57 -20.30 10.32
N VAL A 312 10.61 -19.38 10.34
CA VAL A 312 9.93 -18.89 9.13
C VAL A 312 9.94 -17.37 9.10
N ILE A 313 10.16 -16.81 7.91
CA ILE A 313 10.13 -15.35 7.70
C ILE A 313 9.11 -14.93 6.64
N SER A 314 8.55 -13.73 6.80
CA SER A 314 7.71 -13.09 5.77
C SER A 314 7.84 -11.55 5.77
N SER A 315 7.11 -10.84 4.90
CA SER A 315 7.11 -9.38 4.80
C SER A 315 5.75 -8.77 4.42
N SER A 316 5.57 -7.49 4.70
CA SER A 316 4.29 -6.78 4.58
C SER A 316 3.81 -6.55 3.13
N GLN A 317 4.72 -6.36 2.18
CA GLN A 317 4.42 -5.89 0.82
C GLN A 317 4.16 -6.97 -0.23
N LYS A 318 3.83 -8.18 0.22
CA LYS A 318 3.47 -9.30 -0.66
C LYS A 318 1.99 -9.60 -0.51
N ALA A 319 1.62 -10.82 -0.16
CA ALA A 319 0.22 -11.22 -0.06
C ALA A 319 -0.55 -10.52 1.08
N LEU A 320 0.14 -9.85 2.02
CA LEU A 320 -0.48 -8.98 3.01
C LEU A 320 -0.97 -7.65 2.42
N LEU A 321 -0.52 -7.24 1.23
CA LEU A 321 -0.96 -6.01 0.54
C LEU A 321 -0.77 -4.72 1.35
N LEU A 322 0.29 -4.67 2.15
CA LEU A 322 0.68 -3.49 2.92
C LEU A 322 1.89 -2.79 2.27
N PRO A 323 2.20 -1.53 2.62
CA PRO A 323 3.45 -0.91 2.20
C PRO A 323 4.67 -1.69 2.73
N PRO A 324 5.81 -1.65 2.01
CA PRO A 324 7.05 -2.26 2.50
C PRO A 324 7.52 -1.55 3.77
N GLY A 325 7.97 -2.34 4.75
CA GLY A 325 8.57 -1.79 5.97
C GLY A 325 8.35 -2.64 7.23
N LEU A 326 7.53 -3.70 7.16
CA LEU A 326 7.49 -4.72 8.20
C LEU A 326 7.95 -6.08 7.66
N SER A 327 8.62 -6.83 8.53
CA SER A 327 8.91 -8.24 8.34
C SER A 327 8.56 -9.03 9.58
N PHE A 328 8.34 -10.33 9.40
CA PHE A 328 7.79 -11.22 10.42
C PHE A 328 8.72 -12.41 10.60
N ILE A 329 8.95 -12.83 11.83
CA ILE A 329 9.76 -14.02 12.14
C ILE A 329 9.05 -14.85 13.21
N SER A 330 8.87 -16.14 12.97
CA SER A 330 8.50 -17.11 14.01
C SER A 330 9.65 -18.08 14.23
N LEU A 331 9.88 -18.48 15.49
CA LEU A 331 10.94 -19.39 15.90
C LEU A 331 10.37 -20.47 16.81
N SER A 332 10.69 -21.73 16.52
CA SER A 332 10.40 -22.88 17.36
C SER A 332 11.21 -22.85 18.66
N GLU A 333 10.79 -23.65 19.65
CA GLU A 333 11.59 -23.84 20.87
C GLU A 333 13.01 -24.36 20.59
N LYS A 334 13.18 -25.18 19.54
CA LYS A 334 14.49 -25.67 19.12
C LYS A 334 15.37 -24.52 18.63
N ALA A 335 14.83 -23.62 17.81
CA ALA A 335 15.54 -22.44 17.35
C ALA A 335 15.90 -21.47 18.50
N TRP A 336 15.02 -21.30 19.50
CA TRP A 336 15.29 -20.48 20.68
C TRP A 336 16.45 -20.98 21.55
N LYS A 337 16.74 -22.28 21.51
CA LYS A 337 17.86 -22.88 22.25
C LYS A 337 19.21 -22.65 21.57
N SER A 338 19.23 -22.14 20.33
CA SER A 338 20.48 -21.83 19.64
C SER A 338 21.22 -20.64 20.26
N THR A 339 22.55 -20.74 20.24
CA THR A 339 23.48 -19.70 20.64
C THR A 339 24.09 -19.03 19.41
N SER A 340 24.45 -17.75 19.54
CA SER A 340 25.04 -16.97 18.46
C SER A 340 25.99 -15.92 19.01
N ASP A 341 27.25 -15.97 18.57
CA ASP A 341 28.31 -15.00 18.89
C ASP A 341 28.35 -13.77 17.95
N LEU A 342 27.51 -13.76 16.91
CA LEU A 342 27.51 -12.70 15.90
C LEU A 342 27.07 -11.35 16.50
N PRO A 343 27.68 -10.22 16.13
CA PRO A 343 27.29 -8.91 16.64
C PRO A 343 25.89 -8.51 16.16
N LYS A 344 25.05 -8.03 17.07
CA LYS A 344 23.67 -7.57 16.81
C LYS A 344 23.19 -6.61 17.88
N TYR A 345 22.42 -5.61 17.47
CA TYR A 345 21.77 -4.67 18.40
C TYR A 345 20.30 -4.43 18.05
N TYR A 346 20.03 -4.00 16.81
CA TYR A 346 18.66 -3.74 16.33
C TYR A 346 17.90 -5.03 16.01
N PHE A 347 18.63 -6.04 15.52
CA PHE A 347 18.11 -7.37 15.20
C PHE A 347 18.28 -8.38 16.34
N ASP A 348 18.41 -7.95 17.60
CA ASP A 348 18.49 -8.91 18.72
C ASP A 348 17.09 -9.42 19.12
N LEU A 349 16.74 -10.64 18.67
CA LEU A 349 15.41 -11.23 18.92
C LEU A 349 15.12 -11.48 20.40
N ARG A 350 16.15 -11.57 21.25
CA ARG A 350 15.93 -11.71 22.71
C ARG A 350 15.28 -10.46 23.29
N LYS A 351 15.62 -9.27 22.76
CA LYS A 351 14.94 -8.01 23.13
C LYS A 351 13.49 -8.00 22.66
N TYR A 352 13.21 -8.46 21.44
CA TYR A 352 11.83 -8.56 20.95
C TYR A 352 10.99 -9.53 21.78
N LYS A 353 11.56 -10.69 22.17
CA LYS A 353 10.91 -11.66 23.06
C LYS A 353 10.59 -11.07 24.43
N SER A 354 11.55 -10.38 25.04
CA SER A 354 11.36 -9.70 26.33
C SER A 354 10.22 -8.65 26.28
N GLU A 355 10.17 -7.86 25.22
CA GLU A 355 9.21 -6.76 25.07
C GLU A 355 7.80 -7.25 24.69
N LEU A 356 7.73 -8.36 23.95
CA LEU A 356 6.46 -8.91 23.52
C LEU A 356 5.56 -9.33 24.70
N ILE A 357 6.14 -9.73 25.84
CA ILE A 357 5.42 -10.10 27.07
C ILE A 357 4.42 -8.99 27.48
N ARG A 358 4.77 -7.72 27.27
CA ARG A 358 3.92 -6.56 27.55
C ARG A 358 3.29 -5.92 26.30
N GLY A 359 3.29 -6.62 25.17
CA GLY A 359 2.75 -6.12 23.90
C GLY A 359 3.59 -5.00 23.27
N GLN A 360 4.91 -5.03 23.43
CA GLN A 360 5.78 -3.94 22.96
C GLN A 360 6.86 -4.42 22.02
N THR A 361 7.52 -3.46 21.37
CA THR A 361 8.77 -3.66 20.61
C THR A 361 9.93 -2.98 21.32
N PRO A 362 11.18 -3.45 21.15
CA PRO A 362 12.34 -2.85 21.81
C PRO A 362 12.59 -1.40 21.37
N PHE A 363 12.36 -1.11 20.09
CA PHE A 363 12.51 0.22 19.51
C PHE A 363 11.17 0.74 19.01
N THR A 364 11.10 2.03 18.69
CA THR A 364 9.92 2.62 18.05
C THR A 364 9.67 1.91 16.71
N PRO A 365 8.53 1.23 16.54
CA PRO A 365 8.24 0.52 15.31
C PRO A 365 7.65 1.45 14.25
N ALA A 366 7.43 0.96 13.03
CA ALA A 366 6.59 1.63 12.04
C ALA A 366 5.11 1.57 12.46
N ILE A 367 4.71 2.44 13.39
CA ILE A 367 3.38 2.47 14.02
C ILE A 367 2.27 2.50 12.97
N SER A 368 2.42 3.32 11.93
CA SER A 368 1.44 3.41 10.84
C SER A 368 1.23 2.08 10.13
N LEU A 369 2.30 1.32 9.86
CA LEU A 369 2.20 0.00 9.22
C LEU A 369 1.61 -1.05 10.16
N ILE A 370 1.89 -0.99 11.46
CA ILE A 370 1.28 -1.88 12.46
C ILE A 370 -0.24 -1.64 12.55
N LEU A 371 -0.67 -0.37 12.52
CA LEU A 371 -2.10 -0.04 12.48
C LEU A 371 -2.76 -0.58 11.21
N GLN A 372 -2.11 -0.46 10.05
CA GLN A 372 -2.63 -1.03 8.80
C GLN A 372 -2.67 -2.56 8.85
N LEU A 373 -1.64 -3.22 9.39
CA LEU A 373 -1.61 -4.66 9.62
C LEU A 373 -2.80 -5.12 10.47
N SER A 374 -3.16 -4.37 11.51
CA SER A 374 -4.29 -4.74 12.39
C SER A 374 -5.64 -4.79 11.68
N ARG A 375 -5.81 -4.02 10.60
CA ARG A 375 -7.01 -4.04 9.75
C ARG A 375 -6.96 -5.16 8.70
N GLN A 376 -5.75 -5.54 8.32
CA GLN A 376 -5.50 -6.46 7.23
C GLN A 376 -5.46 -7.92 7.69
N ILE A 377 -5.09 -8.17 8.95
CA ILE A 377 -4.82 -9.50 9.50
C ILE A 377 -6.01 -10.47 9.43
N ASN A 378 -7.23 -9.95 9.44
CA ASN A 378 -8.47 -10.74 9.36
C ASN A 378 -8.99 -10.91 7.93
N LYS A 379 -8.40 -10.23 6.95
CA LYS A 379 -8.80 -10.40 5.55
C LYS A 379 -8.20 -11.70 5.02
N ARG A 380 -8.99 -12.40 4.21
CA ARG A 380 -8.56 -13.63 3.53
C ARG A 380 -8.64 -13.38 2.03
N TYR A 381 -7.53 -13.63 1.35
CA TYR A 381 -7.43 -13.53 -0.11
C TYR A 381 -7.18 -14.91 -0.67
N SER A 382 -7.82 -15.24 -1.78
CA SER A 382 -7.59 -16.49 -2.50
C SER A 382 -6.72 -16.20 -3.71
N PHE A 383 -5.40 -16.38 -3.57
CA PHE A 383 -4.47 -16.29 -4.69
C PHE A 383 -4.62 -17.52 -5.56
N ASN A 384 -5.02 -17.34 -6.82
CA ASN A 384 -5.13 -18.42 -7.78
C ASN A 384 -4.64 -17.96 -9.16
N SER A 385 -3.37 -18.26 -9.45
CA SER A 385 -2.74 -17.92 -10.73
C SER A 385 -3.05 -18.91 -11.86
N SER A 386 -3.90 -19.93 -11.67
CA SER A 386 -4.18 -20.93 -12.71
C SER A 386 -4.78 -20.34 -13.99
N VAL A 387 -5.72 -19.40 -13.86
CA VAL A 387 -6.35 -18.72 -15.00
C VAL A 387 -5.29 -18.00 -15.84
N VAL A 388 -4.37 -17.31 -15.17
CA VAL A 388 -3.26 -16.57 -15.78
C VAL A 388 -2.32 -17.52 -16.51
N ARG A 389 -1.90 -18.59 -15.85
CA ARG A 389 -1.04 -19.63 -16.43
C ARG A 389 -1.66 -20.23 -17.68
N ASN A 390 -2.93 -20.61 -17.61
CA ASN A 390 -3.65 -21.20 -18.74
C ASN A 390 -3.72 -20.21 -19.92
N SER A 391 -3.99 -18.92 -19.67
CA SER A 391 -3.97 -17.92 -20.73
C SER A 391 -2.59 -17.74 -21.36
N ILE A 392 -1.53 -17.71 -20.55
CA ILE A 392 -0.15 -17.57 -21.03
C ILE A 392 0.20 -18.76 -21.95
N VAL A 393 -0.08 -19.99 -21.51
CA VAL A 393 0.19 -21.21 -22.27
C VAL A 393 -0.67 -21.28 -23.54
N ASN A 394 -1.96 -20.94 -23.47
CA ASN A 394 -2.86 -20.94 -24.63
C ASN A 394 -2.45 -19.93 -25.71
N LEU A 395 -1.75 -18.87 -25.33
CA LEU A 395 -1.18 -17.90 -26.27
C LEU A 395 0.18 -18.35 -26.83
N GLY A 396 0.71 -19.49 -26.39
CA GLY A 396 1.95 -20.10 -26.88
C GLY A 396 3.19 -19.80 -26.04
N TYR A 397 3.08 -19.00 -24.97
CA TYR A 397 4.23 -18.68 -24.12
C TYR A 397 4.61 -19.86 -23.20
N SER A 398 5.91 -19.98 -22.91
CA SER A 398 6.44 -21.00 -22.00
C SER A 398 6.56 -20.46 -20.57
N LEU A 399 6.12 -21.25 -19.58
CA LEU A 399 6.33 -20.95 -18.17
C LEU A 399 7.80 -21.18 -17.78
N VAL A 400 8.28 -20.41 -16.80
CA VAL A 400 9.65 -20.51 -16.29
C VAL A 400 9.76 -21.64 -15.26
N GLY A 401 8.96 -21.56 -14.19
CA GLY A 401 8.96 -22.54 -13.09
C GLY A 401 8.33 -23.86 -13.48
N GLU A 402 8.97 -24.98 -13.15
CA GLU A 402 8.43 -26.33 -13.32
C GLU A 402 7.32 -26.65 -12.31
N ASN A 403 7.41 -26.06 -11.11
CA ASN A 403 6.42 -26.17 -10.06
C ASN A 403 5.84 -24.77 -9.76
N PRO A 404 4.82 -24.32 -10.51
CA PRO A 404 4.39 -22.93 -10.47
C PRO A 404 3.67 -22.55 -9.17
N SER A 405 4.09 -21.45 -8.57
CA SER A 405 3.44 -20.82 -7.42
C SER A 405 2.04 -20.29 -7.74
N ASN A 406 1.10 -20.40 -6.81
CA ASN A 406 -0.20 -19.72 -6.82
C ASN A 406 -0.11 -18.21 -6.63
N TYR A 407 0.91 -17.72 -5.91
CA TYR A 407 1.14 -16.28 -5.71
C TYR A 407 1.44 -15.53 -7.02
N GLY A 408 2.19 -16.14 -7.93
CA GLY A 408 2.56 -15.49 -9.19
C GLY A 408 3.02 -16.45 -10.27
N THR A 409 3.09 -15.95 -11.50
CA THR A 409 3.50 -16.68 -12.69
C THR A 409 4.63 -15.95 -13.39
N ALA A 410 5.68 -16.68 -13.75
CA ALA A 410 6.77 -16.20 -14.58
C ALA A 410 6.72 -16.93 -15.93
N PHE A 411 6.88 -16.18 -17.01
CA PHE A 411 6.88 -16.73 -18.36
C PHE A 411 7.92 -16.05 -19.24
N TYR A 412 8.39 -16.80 -20.22
CA TYR A 412 9.36 -16.33 -21.19
C TYR A 412 8.69 -15.49 -22.26
N ALA A 413 9.35 -14.40 -22.66
CA ALA A 413 8.95 -13.48 -23.71
C ALA A 413 10.15 -13.13 -24.59
N ASN A 414 9.92 -12.88 -25.88
CA ASN A 414 10.99 -12.55 -26.82
C ASN A 414 11.55 -11.12 -26.63
N ASP A 415 10.69 -10.20 -26.20
CA ASP A 415 11.05 -8.83 -25.85
C ASP A 415 10.23 -8.42 -24.62
N ALA A 416 10.70 -8.86 -23.45
CA ALA A 416 10.03 -8.55 -22.19
C ALA A 416 9.86 -7.03 -21.98
N PRO A 417 10.88 -6.17 -22.21
CA PRO A 417 10.73 -4.71 -22.09
C PRO A 417 9.60 -4.13 -22.93
N GLN A 418 9.47 -4.55 -24.20
CA GLN A 418 8.43 -4.02 -25.09
C GLN A 418 7.02 -4.44 -24.63
N ILE A 419 6.84 -5.70 -24.23
CA ILE A 419 5.56 -6.19 -23.71
C ILE A 419 5.20 -5.48 -22.40
N ILE A 420 6.16 -5.28 -21.50
CA ILE A 420 5.95 -4.55 -20.24
C ILE A 420 5.50 -3.11 -20.50
N GLU A 421 6.13 -2.42 -21.45
CA GLU A 421 5.73 -1.06 -21.84
C GLU A 421 4.33 -1.02 -22.47
N ALA A 422 3.95 -2.06 -23.23
CA ALA A 422 2.59 -2.19 -23.76
C ALA A 422 1.55 -2.39 -22.65
N PHE A 423 1.81 -3.24 -21.66
CA PHE A 423 0.96 -3.34 -20.47
C PHE A 423 0.83 -2.00 -19.74
N LYS A 424 1.93 -1.25 -19.62
CA LYS A 424 1.95 0.06 -18.96
C LYS A 424 1.05 1.08 -19.68
N LYS A 425 1.01 1.07 -21.02
CA LYS A 425 0.07 1.90 -21.81
C LYS A 425 -1.39 1.56 -21.52
N GLU A 426 -1.68 0.29 -21.22
CA GLU A 426 -3.00 -0.19 -20.78
C GLU A 426 -3.27 0.02 -19.28
N LYS A 427 -2.37 0.74 -18.59
CA LYS A 427 -2.36 1.03 -17.16
C LYS A 427 -2.29 -0.23 -16.30
N ILE A 428 -1.63 -1.28 -16.79
CA ILE A 428 -1.34 -2.51 -16.04
C ILE A 428 0.17 -2.55 -15.81
N LEU A 429 0.56 -2.76 -14.56
CA LEU A 429 1.95 -2.98 -14.19
C LEU A 429 2.20 -4.48 -14.06
N VAL A 430 3.13 -4.98 -14.85
CA VAL A 430 3.72 -6.31 -14.74
C VAL A 430 5.16 -6.15 -14.27
N ASN A 431 5.72 -7.20 -13.66
CA ASN A 431 7.05 -7.10 -13.06
C ASN A 431 8.14 -7.54 -14.05
N PRO A 432 9.15 -6.70 -14.31
CA PRO A 432 10.33 -7.14 -15.03
C PRO A 432 11.14 -8.13 -14.19
N SER A 433 11.96 -8.95 -14.85
CA SER A 433 13.03 -9.69 -14.18
C SER A 433 14.32 -8.86 -14.10
N ALA A 434 15.19 -9.22 -13.16
CA ALA A 434 16.52 -8.63 -13.09
C ALA A 434 17.45 -9.28 -14.13
N PRO A 435 18.57 -8.63 -14.50
CA PRO A 435 19.63 -9.29 -15.26
C PRO A 435 20.00 -10.62 -14.59
N PRO A 436 20.22 -11.68 -15.37
CA PRO A 436 20.36 -11.73 -16.83
C PRO A 436 19.04 -11.94 -17.62
N TYR A 437 17.90 -11.97 -16.93
CA TYR A 437 16.59 -12.30 -17.51
C TYR A 437 15.71 -11.07 -17.80
N ASP A 438 16.25 -9.88 -17.65
CA ASP A 438 15.56 -8.59 -17.84
C ASP A 438 14.97 -8.42 -19.25
N LYS A 439 15.53 -9.10 -20.24
CA LYS A 439 15.07 -9.08 -21.63
C LYS A 439 14.08 -10.19 -21.99
N SER A 440 14.02 -11.25 -21.18
CA SER A 440 13.39 -12.50 -21.58
C SER A 440 12.31 -13.03 -20.65
N ILE A 441 12.14 -12.47 -19.44
CA ILE A 441 11.16 -12.97 -18.46
C ILE A 441 10.28 -11.83 -17.94
N ILE A 442 8.97 -12.09 -17.96
CA ILE A 442 7.95 -11.25 -17.32
C ILE A 442 7.34 -12.04 -16.16
N ARG A 443 7.05 -11.34 -15.07
CA ARG A 443 6.43 -11.92 -13.89
C ARG A 443 5.14 -11.19 -13.55
N VAL A 444 4.11 -11.94 -13.23
CA VAL A 444 2.79 -11.41 -12.89
C VAL A 444 2.31 -12.04 -11.59
N ALA A 445 1.75 -11.23 -10.71
CA ALA A 445 1.10 -11.68 -9.49
C ALA A 445 -0.34 -11.17 -9.52
N ILE A 446 -1.31 -12.06 -9.38
CA ILE A 446 -2.73 -11.73 -9.49
C ILE A 446 -3.49 -12.24 -8.27
N THR A 447 -4.37 -11.41 -7.75
CA THR A 447 -5.01 -11.61 -6.44
C THR A 447 -6.50 -11.87 -6.51
N ASN A 448 -7.13 -11.76 -7.68
CA ASN A 448 -8.55 -12.07 -7.90
C ASN A 448 -8.80 -12.51 -9.37
N ALA A 449 -9.98 -13.10 -9.62
CA ALA A 449 -10.33 -13.65 -10.93
C ALA A 449 -10.57 -12.58 -12.00
N GLU A 450 -11.09 -11.41 -11.63
CA GLU A 450 -11.39 -10.32 -12.56
C GLU A 450 -10.09 -9.74 -13.16
N ASP A 451 -9.09 -9.49 -12.32
CA ASP A 451 -7.76 -9.07 -12.75
C ASP A 451 -7.10 -10.13 -13.63
N ALA A 452 -7.33 -11.42 -13.37
CA ALA A 452 -6.79 -12.50 -14.17
C ALA A 452 -7.38 -12.54 -15.59
N GLN A 453 -8.70 -12.36 -15.71
CA GLN A 453 -9.36 -12.26 -16.99
C GLN A 453 -8.89 -11.03 -17.76
N HIS A 454 -8.84 -9.88 -17.07
CA HIS A 454 -8.42 -8.64 -17.69
C HIS A 454 -6.96 -8.67 -18.18
N PHE A 455 -6.05 -9.25 -17.40
CA PHE A 455 -4.67 -9.51 -17.82
C PHE A 455 -4.63 -10.38 -19.10
N SER A 456 -5.44 -11.43 -19.15
CA SER A 456 -5.49 -12.39 -20.26
C SER A 456 -5.94 -11.73 -21.57
N GLU A 457 -6.97 -10.87 -21.50
CA GLU A 457 -7.47 -10.09 -22.64
C GLU A 457 -6.40 -9.14 -23.19
N ILE A 458 -5.71 -8.42 -22.30
CA ILE A 458 -4.66 -7.47 -22.69
C ILE A 458 -3.43 -8.20 -23.24
N LEU A 459 -3.02 -9.31 -22.62
CA LEU A 459 -1.91 -10.11 -23.16
C LEU A 459 -2.23 -10.58 -24.57
N LYS A 460 -3.43 -11.13 -24.82
CA LYS A 460 -3.87 -11.55 -26.15
C LYS A 460 -3.84 -10.40 -27.16
N LYS A 461 -4.32 -9.22 -26.78
CA LYS A 461 -4.27 -8.02 -27.63
C LYS A 461 -2.83 -7.68 -28.00
N ILE A 462 -1.93 -7.59 -27.02
CA ILE A 462 -0.51 -7.27 -27.22
C ILE A 462 0.16 -8.30 -28.12
N THR A 463 -0.06 -9.60 -27.88
CA THR A 463 0.51 -10.70 -28.68
C THR A 463 0.09 -10.59 -30.14
N ASN A 464 -1.19 -10.28 -30.40
CA ASN A 464 -1.70 -10.11 -31.76
C ASN A 464 -1.16 -8.87 -32.46
N GLU A 465 -1.06 -7.74 -31.76
CA GLU A 465 -0.59 -6.46 -32.34
C GLU A 465 0.91 -6.50 -32.69
N MET A 466 1.72 -7.21 -31.90
CA MET A 466 3.17 -7.23 -32.07
C MET A 466 3.67 -8.31 -33.05
N ASN A 467 2.79 -9.22 -33.50
CA ASN A 467 3.11 -10.30 -34.46
C ASN A 467 4.39 -11.07 -34.11
N PHE A 468 4.64 -11.32 -32.82
CA PHE A 468 5.85 -12.00 -32.37
C PHE A 468 5.84 -13.48 -32.78
N LYS A 469 6.95 -13.97 -33.34
CA LYS A 469 7.23 -15.41 -33.35
C LYS A 469 7.63 -15.84 -31.95
N ILE A 470 6.74 -16.47 -31.19
CA ILE A 470 7.04 -16.97 -29.85
C ILE A 470 8.19 -17.99 -29.94
N ARG A 471 9.33 -17.70 -29.32
CA ARG A 471 10.48 -18.61 -29.31
C ARG A 471 10.20 -19.78 -28.37
N GLU A 472 10.65 -20.96 -28.77
CA GLU A 472 10.61 -22.12 -27.89
C GLU A 472 11.56 -21.93 -26.70
N LYS A 473 11.24 -22.58 -25.57
CA LYS A 473 12.03 -22.53 -24.32
C LYS A 473 13.53 -22.79 -24.53
N ASP A 474 13.88 -23.52 -25.58
CA ASP A 474 15.24 -23.96 -25.88
C ASP A 474 16.07 -22.92 -26.66
N GLU A 475 15.44 -21.88 -27.21
CA GLU A 475 16.08 -20.80 -27.97
C GLU A 475 16.43 -19.56 -27.11
N LEU A 476 16.14 -19.62 -25.82
CA LEU A 476 16.37 -18.54 -24.87
C LEU A 476 17.69 -18.77 -24.14
N PRO A 477 18.44 -17.69 -23.82
CA PRO A 477 19.74 -17.82 -23.17
C PRO A 477 19.61 -18.61 -21.87
N ARG A 478 20.15 -19.83 -21.87
CA ARG A 478 20.40 -20.64 -20.68
C ARG A 478 21.75 -20.19 -20.12
N LEU A 479 21.81 -19.96 -18.81
CA LEU A 479 23.07 -19.68 -18.10
C LEU A 479 23.51 -20.88 -17.28
#